data_AF-T0ZIL5-F1
#
_entry.id   AF-T0ZIL5-F1
#
_cell.length_a   1.000
_cell.length_b   1.000
_cell.length_c   1.000
_cell.angle_alpha   90.00
_cell.angle_beta   90.00
_cell.angle_gamma   90.00
#
_symmetry.space_group_name_H-M   'P 1'
#
loop_
_entity.id
_entity.type
_entity.pdbx_description
1 polymer ?
#
loop_
_entity_poly.entity_id
_entity_poly.type
_entity_poly.pdbx_seq_one_letter_code
_entity_poly.pdbx_strand_id
1 'polypeptide(L)'
;MTHLYADTDSHTSVILAQVILRELYKREPELIAANMYNPPPAEAQTLLLIGDKVVNGAPSDVQYPFQLDLGEQWKLLTGLPFVFAMWMMPADKANPELAALLAEARRRGGEMTDHLVEKYAQEKRWPADLARRYFTEYLQYAVTPRCRQGIEKFFELAAKQSLLTLHRKIQYMT
;
A
#
# COMPACT_ATOMS: atom_id res chain seq x y z
N MET A 1 -5.67 20.17 10.90
CA MET A 1 -5.77 19.44 9.63
C MET A 1 -7.23 19.12 9.39
N THR A 2 -7.83 19.72 8.36
CA THR A 2 -9.25 19.58 8.01
C THR A 2 -9.45 18.73 6.76
N HIS A 3 -8.47 18.69 5.85
CA HIS A 3 -8.56 17.95 4.59
C HIS A 3 -7.35 17.02 4.41
N LEU A 4 -7.57 15.89 3.74
CA LEU A 4 -6.54 14.99 3.24
C LEU A 4 -6.70 14.87 1.73
N TYR A 5 -5.74 15.41 0.98
CA TYR A 5 -5.72 15.28 -0.47
C TYR A 5 -5.12 13.94 -0.83
N ALA A 6 -5.92 13.07 -1.43
CA ALA A 6 -5.59 11.66 -1.55
C ALA A 6 -5.43 11.21 -2.99
N ASP A 7 -4.34 10.52 -3.25
CA ASP A 7 -4.10 9.77 -4.48
C ASP A 7 -5.12 8.66 -4.63
N THR A 8 -6.01 8.79 -5.62
CA THR A 8 -7.08 7.82 -5.86
C THR A 8 -6.62 6.56 -6.59
N ASP A 9 -5.35 6.46 -6.97
CA ASP A 9 -4.79 5.25 -7.59
C ASP A 9 -4.78 4.04 -6.63
N SER A 10 -5.09 4.22 -5.33
CA SER A 10 -5.22 3.12 -4.36
C SER A 10 -6.36 3.32 -3.36
N HIS A 11 -7.42 2.53 -3.51
CA HIS A 11 -8.50 2.43 -2.53
C HIS A 11 -7.99 1.93 -1.17
N THR A 12 -7.05 0.97 -1.15
CA THR A 12 -6.51 0.39 0.09
C THR A 12 -5.81 1.45 0.93
N SER A 13 -4.94 2.27 0.31
CA SER A 13 -4.15 3.28 1.02
C SER A 13 -5.02 4.41 1.55
N VAL A 14 -6.05 4.82 0.79
CA VAL A 14 -7.03 5.84 1.22
C VAL A 14 -7.77 5.40 2.47
N ILE A 15 -8.21 4.13 2.53
CA ILE A 15 -8.90 3.59 3.70
C ILE A 15 -7.91 3.43 4.86
N LEU A 16 -6.71 2.91 4.62
CA LEU A 16 -5.69 2.75 5.65
C LEU A 16 -5.33 4.09 6.29
N ALA A 17 -5.13 5.14 5.49
CA ALA A 17 -4.83 6.48 6.00
C ALA A 17 -5.94 6.99 6.95
N GLN A 18 -7.21 6.82 6.56
CA GLN A 18 -8.34 7.19 7.41
C GLN A 18 -8.36 6.39 8.72
N VAL A 19 -8.13 5.07 8.66
CA VAL A 19 -8.07 4.21 9.85
C VAL A 19 -6.96 4.69 10.80
N ILE A 20 -5.76 4.93 10.29
CA ILE A 20 -4.62 5.41 11.07
C ILE A 20 -4.91 6.76 11.72
N LEU A 21 -5.42 7.73 10.95
CA LEU A 21 -5.75 9.06 11.44
C LEU A 21 -6.82 9.04 12.54
N ARG A 22 -7.83 8.18 12.40
CA ARG A 22 -8.88 8.00 13.40
C ARG A 22 -8.38 7.28 14.65
N GLU A 23 -7.64 6.19 14.50
CA GLU A 23 -7.23 5.35 15.63
C GLU A 23 -6.07 5.96 16.42
N LEU A 24 -5.00 6.40 15.76
CA LEU A 24 -3.79 6.91 16.42
C LEU A 24 -3.86 8.41 16.73
N TYR A 25 -4.47 9.20 15.85
CA TYR A 25 -4.42 10.66 15.94
C TYR A 25 -5.75 11.32 16.33
N LYS A 26 -6.84 10.55 16.40
CA LYS A 26 -8.21 11.04 16.68
C LYS A 26 -8.63 12.16 15.72
N ARG A 27 -8.28 12.01 14.44
CA ARG A 27 -8.59 12.96 13.37
C ARG A 27 -9.43 12.33 12.27
N GLU A 28 -10.39 13.09 11.77
CA GLU A 28 -11.29 12.73 10.67
C GLU A 28 -11.29 13.84 9.62
N PRO A 29 -10.21 13.97 8.82
CA PRO A 29 -10.19 14.95 7.75
C PRO A 29 -11.18 14.57 6.64
N GLU A 30 -11.72 15.58 5.97
CA GLU A 30 -12.44 15.38 4.71
C GLU A 30 -11.47 14.93 3.63
N LEU A 31 -11.85 13.89 2.88
CA LEU A 31 -11.06 13.40 1.77
C LEU A 31 -11.32 14.22 0.51
N ILE A 32 -10.24 14.73 -0.09
CA ILE A 32 -10.30 15.39 -1.39
C ILE A 32 -9.51 14.53 -2.37
N ALA A 33 -10.19 13.99 -3.38
CA ALA A 33 -9.52 13.25 -4.45
C ALA A 33 -8.58 14.19 -5.21
N ALA A 34 -7.33 13.79 -5.39
CA ALA A 34 -6.34 14.57 -6.12
C ALA A 34 -5.54 13.71 -7.08
N ASN A 35 -5.29 14.24 -8.28
CA ASN A 35 -4.38 13.65 -9.24
C ASN A 35 -2.93 14.02 -8.87
N MET A 36 -2.22 13.08 -8.27
CA MET A 36 -0.86 13.29 -7.77
C MET A 36 0.24 13.19 -8.85
N TYR A 37 -0.12 13.14 -10.14
CA TYR A 37 0.82 13.38 -11.24
C TYR A 37 1.00 14.89 -11.52
N ASN A 38 0.07 15.72 -11.04
CA ASN A 38 0.20 17.17 -11.03
C ASN A 38 0.65 17.65 -9.65
N PRO A 39 1.30 18.83 -9.56
CA PRO A 39 1.55 19.45 -8.26
C PRO A 39 0.23 19.59 -7.49
N PRO A 40 0.22 19.23 -6.19
CA PRO A 40 -0.97 19.42 -5.37
C PRO A 40 -1.31 20.92 -5.26
N PRO A 41 -2.57 21.28 -4.97
CA PRO A 41 -2.94 22.66 -4.70
C PRO A 41 -2.07 23.30 -3.62
N ALA A 42 -1.81 24.61 -3.72
CA ALA A 42 -0.91 25.30 -2.78
C ALA A 42 -1.44 25.26 -1.33
N GLU A 43 -2.75 25.17 -1.16
CA GLU A 43 -3.46 25.05 0.10
C GLU A 43 -3.47 23.62 0.70
N ALA A 44 -2.97 22.62 -0.04
CA ALA A 44 -2.99 21.24 0.40
C ALA A 44 -1.98 21.02 1.54
N GLN A 45 -2.45 21.09 2.79
CA GLN A 45 -1.58 20.91 3.96
C GLN A 45 -1.23 19.45 4.25
N THR A 46 -1.92 18.50 3.62
CA THR A 46 -1.73 17.06 3.88
C THR A 46 -2.05 16.26 2.62
N LEU A 47 -1.14 15.38 2.25
CA LEU A 47 -1.22 14.54 1.07
C LEU A 47 -1.12 13.07 1.46
N LEU A 48 -1.86 12.22 0.75
CA LEU A 48 -1.58 10.80 0.64
C LEU A 48 -0.99 10.53 -0.74
N LEU A 49 0.25 10.07 -0.79
CA LEU A 49 0.96 9.65 -2.00
C LEU A 49 1.16 8.14 -2.00
N ILE A 50 1.08 7.50 -3.17
CA ILE A 50 1.35 6.07 -3.34
C ILE A 50 2.16 5.76 -4.60
N GLY A 51 2.77 4.59 -4.62
CA GLY A 51 3.52 4.08 -5.78
C GLY A 51 4.76 4.91 -6.11
N ASP A 52 5.13 4.93 -7.39
CA ASP A 52 6.35 5.59 -7.90
C ASP A 52 6.41 7.09 -7.56
N LYS A 53 5.27 7.74 -7.35
CA LYS A 53 5.17 9.15 -6.98
C LYS A 53 5.85 9.46 -5.65
N VAL A 54 5.86 8.50 -4.72
CA VAL A 54 6.55 8.63 -3.43
C VAL A 54 8.07 8.77 -3.62
N VAL A 55 8.63 8.08 -4.62
CA VAL A 55 10.08 8.09 -4.87
C VAL A 55 10.48 9.23 -5.81
N ASN A 56 9.68 9.50 -6.84
CA ASN A 56 10.10 10.33 -7.96
C ASN A 56 9.50 11.74 -7.96
N GLY A 57 8.54 12.00 -7.07
CA GLY A 57 7.73 13.21 -7.12
C GLY A 57 7.17 13.63 -5.76
N ALA A 58 7.71 13.10 -4.66
CA ALA A 58 7.34 13.55 -3.33
C ALA A 58 7.74 15.03 -3.16
N PRO A 59 6.87 15.87 -2.57
CA PRO A 59 7.22 17.24 -2.27
C PRO A 59 8.33 17.31 -1.21
N SER A 60 9.08 18.40 -1.21
CA SER A 60 10.23 18.55 -0.32
C SER A 60 9.87 18.47 1.17
N ASP A 61 10.79 17.97 1.99
CA ASP A 61 10.69 17.93 3.45
C ASP A 61 10.53 19.33 4.08
N VAL A 62 10.93 20.39 3.37
CA VAL A 62 10.70 21.78 3.82
C VAL A 62 9.22 22.14 3.73
N GLN A 63 8.54 21.69 2.67
CA GLN A 63 7.11 21.94 2.46
C GLN A 63 6.24 20.99 3.31
N TYR A 64 6.64 19.73 3.45
CA TYR A 64 5.96 18.72 4.26
C TYR A 64 6.95 18.06 5.24
N PRO A 65 7.24 18.73 6.37
CA PRO A 65 8.24 18.26 7.34
C PRO A 65 7.77 17.05 8.17
N PHE A 66 6.48 16.70 8.10
CA PHE A 66 5.90 15.56 8.81
C PHE A 66 5.46 14.51 7.79
N GLN A 67 6.15 13.37 7.79
CA GLN A 67 5.87 12.25 6.89
C GLN A 67 5.55 11.01 7.72
N LEU A 68 4.58 10.24 7.25
CA LEU A 68 4.13 9.01 7.89
C LEU A 68 4.19 7.87 6.87
N ASP A 69 4.94 6.81 7.20
CA ASP A 69 4.81 5.54 6.49
C ASP A 69 3.56 4.81 7.02
N LEU A 70 2.55 4.60 6.17
CA LEU A 70 1.31 3.96 6.60
C LEU A 70 1.50 2.50 7.06
N GLY A 71 2.47 1.78 6.50
CA GLY A 71 2.81 0.43 6.92
C GLY A 71 3.44 0.40 8.31
N GLU A 72 4.31 1.36 8.60
CA GLU A 72 4.87 1.57 9.95
C GLU A 72 3.77 1.96 10.94
N GLN A 73 2.92 2.93 10.60
CA GLN A 73 1.82 3.33 11.49
C GLN A 73 0.83 2.19 11.74
N TRP A 74 0.56 1.36 10.73
CA TRP A 74 -0.22 0.13 10.91
C TRP A 74 0.45 -0.84 11.87
N LYS A 75 1.76 -1.03 11.72
CA LYS A 75 2.54 -1.90 12.60
C LYS A 75 2.55 -1.38 14.02
N LEU A 76 2.63 -0.06 14.23
CA LEU A 76 2.52 0.58 15.54
C LEU A 76 1.14 0.35 16.16
N LEU A 77 0.07 0.54 15.38
CA LEU A 77 -1.31 0.37 15.86
C LEU A 77 -1.64 -1.09 16.22
N THR A 78 -1.17 -2.06 15.44
CA THR A 78 -1.68 -3.44 15.49
C THR A 78 -0.64 -4.50 15.83
N GLY A 79 0.65 -4.21 15.65
CA GLY A 79 1.72 -5.22 15.69
C GLY A 79 1.71 -6.21 14.52
N LEU A 80 0.82 -6.04 13.53
CA LEU A 80 0.64 -6.93 12.38
C LEU A 80 1.31 -6.36 11.12
N PRO A 81 1.72 -7.21 10.16
CA PRO A 81 2.07 -6.75 8.82
C PRO A 81 0.83 -6.21 8.09
N PHE A 82 1.03 -5.29 7.15
CA PHE A 82 -0.03 -4.80 6.28
C PHE A 82 0.06 -5.44 4.89
N VAL A 83 -1.07 -5.71 4.25
CA VAL A 83 -1.14 -6.27 2.90
C VAL A 83 -1.81 -5.25 1.97
N PHE A 84 -1.00 -4.59 1.13
CA PHE A 84 -1.51 -3.57 0.22
C PHE A 84 -2.29 -4.15 -0.97
N ALA A 85 -1.87 -5.31 -1.48
CA ALA A 85 -2.50 -5.97 -2.63
C ALA A 85 -2.31 -7.48 -2.58
N MET A 86 -3.23 -8.21 -3.22
CA MET A 86 -3.15 -9.65 -3.44
C MET A 86 -3.74 -10.01 -4.81
N TRP A 87 -3.26 -11.10 -5.41
CA TRP A 87 -4.00 -11.74 -6.51
C TRP A 87 -5.20 -12.48 -5.95
N MET A 88 -6.37 -12.21 -6.52
CA MET A 88 -7.64 -12.80 -6.10
C MET A 88 -8.44 -13.23 -7.32
N MET A 89 -9.26 -14.27 -7.14
CA MET A 89 -10.24 -14.74 -8.12
C MET A 89 -11.53 -15.13 -7.41
N PRO A 90 -12.68 -15.16 -8.11
CA PRO A 90 -13.91 -15.73 -7.57
C PRO A 90 -13.67 -17.18 -7.10
N ALA A 91 -14.18 -17.52 -5.91
CA ALA A 91 -13.90 -18.82 -5.28
C ALA A 91 -14.43 -20.02 -6.10
N ASP A 92 -15.55 -19.84 -6.79
CA ASP A 92 -16.14 -20.81 -7.72
C ASP A 92 -15.33 -21.01 -9.01
N LYS A 93 -14.31 -20.17 -9.24
CA LYS A 93 -13.39 -20.23 -10.38
C LYS A 93 -11.95 -20.53 -9.95
N ALA A 94 -11.76 -21.14 -8.77
CA ALA A 94 -10.44 -21.48 -8.25
C ALA A 94 -9.63 -22.27 -9.30
N ASN A 95 -8.43 -21.78 -9.61
CA ASN A 95 -7.54 -22.38 -10.60
C ASN A 95 -6.14 -22.60 -9.99
N PRO A 96 -5.87 -23.79 -9.42
CA PRO A 96 -4.59 -24.11 -8.80
C PRO A 96 -3.41 -24.04 -9.76
N GLU A 97 -3.59 -24.38 -11.03
CA GLU A 97 -2.54 -24.32 -12.04
C GLU A 97 -2.11 -22.87 -12.31
N LEU A 98 -3.06 -21.95 -12.46
CA LEU A 98 -2.77 -20.52 -12.62
C LEU A 98 -2.11 -19.95 -11.35
N ALA A 99 -2.56 -20.36 -10.17
CA ALA A 99 -1.94 -19.94 -8.92
C ALA A 99 -0.48 -20.41 -8.82
N ALA A 100 -0.19 -21.66 -9.20
CA ALA A 100 1.18 -22.18 -9.26
C ALA A 100 2.04 -21.45 -10.30
N LEU A 101 1.48 -21.15 -11.48
CA LEU A 101 2.16 -20.39 -12.53
C LEU A 101 2.56 -18.99 -12.05
N LEU A 102 1.66 -18.27 -11.37
CA LEU A 102 1.92 -16.95 -10.80
C LEU A 102 2.94 -17.01 -9.65
N ALA A 103 2.89 -18.04 -8.81
CA ALA A 103 3.85 -18.24 -7.73
C ALA A 103 5.27 -18.47 -8.28
N GLU A 104 5.40 -19.26 -9.35
CA GLU A 104 6.67 -19.51 -10.02
C GLU A 104 7.19 -18.27 -10.77
N ALA A 105 6.32 -17.54 -11.46
CA ALA A 105 6.67 -16.27 -12.09
C ALA A 105 7.23 -15.26 -11.07
N ARG A 106 6.58 -15.13 -9.91
CA ARG A 106 7.07 -14.30 -8.80
C ARG A 106 8.43 -14.78 -8.29
N ARG A 107 8.60 -16.09 -8.08
CA ARG A 107 9.86 -16.67 -7.58
C ARG A 107 11.02 -16.32 -8.51
N ARG A 108 10.86 -16.57 -9.82
CA ARG A 108 11.85 -16.21 -10.84
C ARG A 108 12.12 -14.70 -10.89
N GLY A 109 11.07 -13.88 -10.78
CA GLY A 109 11.22 -12.43 -10.70
C GLY A 109 12.12 -11.97 -9.55
N GLY A 110 11.99 -12.59 -8.38
CA GLY A 110 12.85 -12.33 -7.22
C GLY A 110 14.32 -12.68 -7.46
N GLU A 111 14.60 -13.79 -8.15
CA GLU A 111 15.97 -14.19 -8.52
C GLU A 111 16.61 -13.24 -9.55
N MET A 112 15.78 -12.50 -10.29
CA MET A 112 16.20 -11.55 -11.32
C MET A 112 16.20 -10.09 -10.83
N THR A 113 16.09 -9.83 -9.53
CA THR A 113 15.95 -8.46 -8.99
C THR A 113 17.02 -7.52 -9.51
N ASP A 114 18.29 -7.94 -9.53
CA ASP A 114 19.41 -7.14 -10.01
C ASP A 114 19.24 -6.70 -11.46
N HIS A 115 18.85 -7.64 -12.33
CA HIS A 115 18.59 -7.37 -13.73
C HIS A 115 17.38 -6.45 -13.91
N LEU A 116 16.32 -6.63 -13.12
CA LEU A 116 15.14 -5.76 -13.16
C LEU A 116 15.49 -4.32 -12.74
N VAL A 117 16.32 -4.17 -11.70
CA VAL A 117 16.79 -2.86 -11.24
C VAL A 117 17.65 -2.20 -12.31
N GLU A 118 18.64 -2.90 -12.86
CA GLU A 118 19.52 -2.38 -13.93
C GLU A 118 18.70 -1.93 -15.14
N LYS A 119 17.70 -2.72 -15.54
CA LYS A 119 16.90 -2.46 -16.72
C LYS A 119 15.91 -1.32 -16.55
N TYR A 120 15.24 -1.22 -15.39
CA TYR A 120 14.05 -0.37 -15.24
C TYR A 120 14.22 0.80 -14.27
N ALA A 121 15.19 0.78 -13.34
CA ALA A 121 15.28 1.83 -12.32
C ALA A 121 15.46 3.23 -12.93
N GLN A 122 16.32 3.37 -13.94
CA GLN A 122 16.53 4.66 -14.61
C GLN A 122 15.28 5.15 -15.37
N GLU A 123 14.63 4.28 -16.15
CA GLU A 123 13.39 4.62 -16.87
C GLU A 123 12.31 5.09 -15.88
N LYS A 124 12.22 4.40 -14.74
CA LYS A 124 11.30 4.71 -13.67
C LYS A 124 11.79 5.84 -12.76
N ARG A 125 12.97 6.42 -12.96
CA ARG A 125 13.58 7.47 -12.12
C ARG A 125 13.85 7.08 -10.66
N TRP A 126 13.98 5.79 -10.37
CA TRP A 126 14.35 5.30 -9.05
C TRP A 126 15.88 5.27 -8.88
N PRO A 127 16.42 5.68 -7.73
CA PRO A 127 17.77 5.30 -7.32
C PRO A 127 17.90 3.78 -7.28
N ALA A 128 18.92 3.23 -7.93
CA ALA A 128 19.06 1.78 -8.10
C ALA A 128 19.21 1.02 -6.77
N ASP A 129 19.92 1.62 -5.80
CA ASP A 129 20.07 1.10 -4.45
C ASP A 129 18.74 1.06 -3.70
N LEU A 130 17.94 2.12 -3.79
CA LEU A 130 16.60 2.17 -3.21
C LEU A 130 15.67 1.14 -3.86
N ALA A 131 15.66 1.03 -5.19
CA ALA A 131 14.84 0.05 -5.90
C ALA A 131 15.17 -1.38 -5.47
N ARG A 132 16.46 -1.71 -5.37
CA ARG A 132 16.93 -3.01 -4.90
C ARG A 132 16.44 -3.31 -3.49
N ARG A 133 16.68 -2.41 -2.52
CA ARG A 133 16.23 -2.57 -1.13
C ARG A 133 14.71 -2.65 -1.04
N TYR A 134 13.99 -1.87 -1.83
CA TYR A 134 12.52 -1.92 -1.87
C TYR A 134 12.02 -3.31 -2.28
N PHE A 135 12.60 -3.91 -3.33
CA PHE A 135 12.19 -5.24 -3.81
C PHE A 135 12.63 -6.38 -2.89
N THR A 136 13.74 -6.26 -2.15
CA THR A 136 14.32 -7.37 -1.37
C THR A 136 14.14 -7.27 0.14
N GLU A 137 14.08 -6.07 0.70
CA GLU A 137 14.03 -5.82 2.15
C GLU A 137 12.66 -5.33 2.62
N TYR A 138 12.02 -4.44 1.84
CA TYR A 138 10.77 -3.80 2.27
C TYR A 138 9.53 -4.56 1.82
N LEU A 139 9.49 -5.01 0.55
CA LEU A 139 8.37 -5.78 0.04
C LEU A 139 8.42 -7.23 0.51
N GLN A 140 7.30 -7.69 1.08
CA GLN A 140 7.07 -9.09 1.38
C GLN A 140 5.93 -9.61 0.51
N TYR A 141 6.25 -10.62 -0.32
CA TYR A 141 5.27 -11.16 -1.26
C TYR A 141 4.51 -12.40 -0.75
N ALA A 142 4.97 -13.02 0.34
CA ALA A 142 4.33 -14.20 0.91
C ALA A 142 3.20 -13.78 1.86
N VAL A 143 1.99 -14.32 1.64
CA VAL A 143 0.85 -14.09 2.54
C VAL A 143 0.90 -15.10 3.68
N THR A 144 1.62 -14.74 4.74
CA THR A 144 1.77 -15.56 5.95
C THR A 144 0.49 -15.57 6.80
N PRO A 145 0.34 -16.47 7.79
CA PRO A 145 -0.78 -16.43 8.74
C PRO A 145 -0.92 -15.08 9.47
N ARG A 146 0.19 -14.40 9.79
CA ARG A 146 0.14 -13.04 10.38
C ARG A 146 -0.37 -12.00 9.40
N CYS A 147 -0.08 -12.15 8.10
CA CYS A 147 -0.66 -11.30 7.05
C CYS A 147 -2.18 -11.48 6.98
N ARG A 148 -2.68 -12.72 7.12
CA ARG A 148 -4.13 -13.00 7.16
C ARG A 148 -4.79 -12.33 8.37
N GLN A 149 -4.16 -12.38 9.54
CA GLN A 149 -4.62 -11.62 10.72
C GLN A 149 -4.65 -10.11 10.45
N GLY A 150 -3.63 -9.57 9.79
CA GLY A 150 -3.58 -8.16 9.38
C GLY A 150 -4.73 -7.78 8.45
N ILE A 151 -5.04 -8.62 7.46
CA ILE A 151 -6.17 -8.43 6.54
C ILE A 151 -7.50 -8.40 7.29
N GLU A 152 -7.76 -9.38 8.15
CA GLU A 152 -9.01 -9.41 8.93
C GLU A 152 -9.12 -8.20 9.86
N LYS A 153 -8.01 -7.79 10.50
CA LYS A 153 -7.99 -6.60 11.37
C LYS A 153 -8.26 -5.32 10.59
N PHE A 154 -7.74 -5.21 9.37
CA PHE A 154 -7.99 -4.06 8.50
C PHE A 154 -9.47 -3.95 8.15
N PHE A 155 -10.11 -5.05 7.75
CA PHE A 155 -11.54 -5.05 7.48
C PHE A 155 -12.39 -4.75 8.72
N GLU A 156 -12.04 -5.28 9.88
CA GLU A 156 -12.71 -4.99 11.15
C GLU A 156 -12.69 -3.48 11.47
N LEU A 157 -11.51 -2.85 11.40
CA LEU A 157 -11.35 -1.43 11.69
C LEU A 157 -12.04 -0.55 10.65
N ALA A 158 -11.91 -0.88 9.36
CA ALA A 158 -12.57 -0.15 8.29
C ALA A 158 -14.10 -0.24 8.40
N ALA A 159 -14.65 -1.42 8.72
CA ALA A 159 -16.08 -1.62 8.90
C ALA A 159 -16.62 -0.89 10.15
N LYS A 160 -15.90 -0.96 11.28
CA LYS A 160 -16.24 -0.21 12.51
C LYS A 160 -16.37 1.29 12.26
N GLN A 161 -15.61 1.79 11.28
CA GLN A 161 -15.55 3.20 10.89
C GLN A 161 -16.44 3.54 9.69
N SER A 162 -17.27 2.60 9.22
CA SER A 162 -18.15 2.72 8.06
C SER A 162 -17.42 3.07 6.75
N LEU A 163 -16.12 2.73 6.65
CA LEU A 163 -15.30 2.94 5.45
C LEU A 163 -15.45 1.80 4.44
N LEU A 164 -15.83 0.62 4.91
CA LEU A 164 -16.11 -0.57 4.09
C LEU A 164 -17.36 -1.26 4.62
N THR A 165 -18.14 -1.85 3.71
CA THR A 165 -19.18 -2.81 4.10
C THR A 165 -18.55 -4.19 4.36
N LEU A 166 -19.29 -5.04 5.09
CA LEU A 166 -18.82 -6.36 5.51
C LEU A 166 -18.28 -7.17 4.31
N HIS A 167 -17.04 -7.64 4.41
CA HIS A 167 -16.38 -8.40 3.35
C HIS A 167 -16.84 -9.86 3.35
N ARG A 168 -16.85 -10.48 2.16
CA ARG A 168 -16.97 -11.93 2.06
C ARG A 168 -15.69 -12.56 2.64
N LYS A 169 -15.84 -13.66 3.37
CA LYS A 169 -14.71 -14.41 3.92
C LYS A 169 -13.74 -14.82 2.80
N ILE A 170 -12.48 -14.45 2.95
CA ILE A 170 -11.43 -14.80 1.98
C ILE A 170 -11.07 -16.28 2.16
N GLN A 171 -11.04 -17.01 1.05
CA GLN A 171 -10.51 -18.37 1.00
C GLN A 171 -9.08 -18.30 0.46
N TYR A 172 -8.15 -18.91 1.19
CA TYR A 172 -6.75 -18.96 0.79
C TYR A 172 -6.48 -20.31 0.14
N MET A 173 -5.95 -20.29 -1.09
CA MET A 173 -5.45 -21.50 -1.74
C MET A 173 -4.23 -21.99 -0.96
N THR A 174 -4.20 -23.28 -0.66
CA THR A 174 -3.08 -23.98 -0.02
C THR A 174 -2.04 -24.36 -1.04
#